data_AF-A0AAU6Y8E3-F1
#
_entry.id   AF-A0AAU6Y8E3-F1
#
_cell.length_a   1.000
_cell.length_b   1.000
_cell.length_c   1.000
_cell.angle_alpha   90.00
_cell.angle_beta   90.00
_cell.angle_gamma   90.00
#
_symmetry.space_group_name_H-M   'P 1'
#
loop_
_entity.id
_entity.type
_entity.pdbx_description
1 polymer ?
#
loop_
_entity_poly.entity_id
_entity_poly.type
_entity_poly.pdbx_seq_one_letter_code
_entity_poly.pdbx_strand_id
1 'polypeptide(L)'
;MKKLIIITILLLIATAVVTVAYFKHLNPPGQRATQVINTIPPSAALIFEFNNDDSFYDIYQKSSLFSAVTGKNKMAQLHALRQSVLGNNLLKPFFSDQNIFVSIHPQRDDSLAFLITISTTTELGNNVIAQAVHQPNVKLKAVKFGKKAGYALKTDSLDSDFYLANKGSGIWLGSFSKDLVEESLKYAANEQTSQFVLLPDQQNATSLGTLYVNYKQVGPLLNQLYKGENVDLWKGLPMLPATATLSLNYKSDALMFNGFTTFKSAQHISYVDIFRKMAPVAMDLKNLFPSTTAYGCSYATPDVKLFKKLLNSWQHKAGLEADKSSLFKKIKNETGVQFNKEFDNLLDNEFAVITTRFQEKLAIIKVKNGTALRPYLNNISTLTPDEESGQLNYNQVFLFLLGDALTPFRRPYFIILDNYLVLANSSHDLANFKQNYLNNEFLNNSADYVAFNNLLAQRCNVSYFVHFKNAGYVFKRTLKSPYAKAYQQQPGLKDYYAASYQLSASENQYYTNLCFKLNTPDSVSLSR
;
A
#
# COMPACT_ATOMS: atom_id res chain seq x y z
N MET A 1 -62.74 19.61 25.81
CA MET A 1 -61.85 20.25 24.82
C MET A 1 -60.63 20.93 25.44
N LYS A 2 -60.75 21.88 26.39
CA LYS A 2 -59.59 22.54 27.04
C LYS A 2 -58.58 21.57 27.70
N LYS A 3 -59.03 20.52 28.40
CA LYS A 3 -58.14 19.51 29.02
C LYS A 3 -57.35 18.68 27.99
N LEU A 4 -57.95 18.34 26.85
CA LEU A 4 -57.29 17.61 25.76
C LEU A 4 -56.20 18.46 25.12
N ILE A 5 -56.47 19.75 24.85
CA ILE A 5 -55.49 20.68 24.28
C ILE A 5 -54.28 20.85 25.21
N ILE A 6 -54.52 20.99 26.52
CA ILE A 6 -53.44 21.10 27.51
C ILE A 6 -52.58 19.84 27.52
N ILE A 7 -53.18 18.64 27.52
CA ILE A 7 -52.45 17.38 27.50
C ILE A 7 -51.63 17.23 26.21
N THR A 8 -52.18 17.58 25.05
CA THR A 8 -51.47 17.52 23.76
C THR A 8 -50.26 18.46 23.74
N ILE A 9 -50.41 19.69 24.24
CA ILE A 9 -49.30 20.66 24.33
C ILE A 9 -48.22 20.14 25.29
N LEU A 10 -48.61 19.57 26.42
CA LEU A 10 -47.67 19.05 27.42
C LEU A 10 -46.89 17.84 26.87
N LEU A 11 -47.56 16.98 26.09
CA LEU A 11 -46.92 15.84 25.42
C LEU A 11 -45.97 16.31 24.32
N LEU A 12 -46.33 17.36 23.58
CA LEU A 12 -45.49 17.93 22.52
C LEU A 12 -44.23 18.60 23.10
N ILE A 13 -44.36 19.30 24.23
CA ILE A 13 -43.22 19.85 24.98
C ILE A 13 -42.35 18.71 25.54
N ALA A 14 -42.94 17.67 26.13
CA ALA A 14 -42.18 16.53 26.64
C ALA A 14 -41.42 15.81 25.50
N THR A 15 -42.06 15.63 24.34
CA THR A 15 -41.42 15.04 23.16
C THR A 15 -40.28 15.93 22.68
N ALA A 16 -40.49 17.24 22.54
CA ALA A 16 -39.45 18.19 22.14
C ALA A 16 -38.26 18.21 23.13
N VAL A 17 -38.52 18.15 24.44
CA VAL A 17 -37.48 18.08 25.47
C VAL A 17 -36.69 16.78 25.38
N VAL A 18 -37.35 15.63 25.20
CA VAL A 18 -36.69 14.33 25.01
C VAL A 18 -35.88 14.32 23.73
N THR A 19 -36.41 14.86 22.63
CA THR A 19 -35.71 14.98 21.35
C THR A 19 -34.49 15.88 21.47
N VAL A 20 -34.60 17.07 22.07
CA VAL A 20 -33.46 17.98 22.29
C VAL A 20 -32.43 17.38 23.25
N ALA A 21 -32.85 16.69 24.31
CA ALA A 21 -31.95 16.03 25.25
C ALA A 21 -31.22 14.83 24.60
N TYR A 22 -31.92 14.06 23.77
CA TYR A 22 -31.37 12.97 22.95
C TYR A 22 -30.35 13.50 21.94
N PHE A 23 -30.68 14.55 21.19
CA PHE A 23 -29.76 15.17 20.22
C PHE A 23 -28.62 15.97 20.87
N LYS A 24 -28.78 16.49 22.10
CA LYS A 24 -27.68 17.12 22.86
C LYS A 24 -26.66 16.11 23.41
N HIS A 25 -27.07 14.87 23.67
CA HIS A 25 -26.18 13.80 24.13
C HIS A 25 -25.63 12.92 23.01
N LEU A 26 -26.20 13.02 21.81
CA LEU A 26 -25.57 12.52 20.59
C LEU A 26 -24.41 13.46 20.24
N ASN A 27 -23.19 13.08 20.61
CA ASN A 27 -22.04 13.54 19.84
C ASN A 27 -22.31 13.14 18.38
N PRO A 28 -22.26 14.07 17.41
CA PRO A 28 -22.44 13.71 16.02
C PRO A 28 -21.52 12.54 15.69
N PRO A 29 -22.03 11.45 15.10
CA PRO A 29 -21.21 10.32 14.68
C PRO A 29 -19.98 10.82 13.90
N GLY A 30 -18.81 10.19 14.11
CA GLY A 30 -17.59 10.50 13.35
C GLY A 30 -16.77 11.73 13.76
N GLN A 31 -17.30 12.67 14.56
CA GLN A 31 -16.54 13.88 14.93
C GLN A 31 -15.27 13.59 15.74
N ARG A 32 -15.32 12.63 16.68
CA ARG A 32 -14.15 12.28 17.51
C ARG A 32 -13.07 11.56 16.69
N ALA A 33 -13.44 10.63 15.81
CA ALA A 33 -12.51 9.97 14.90
C ALA A 33 -11.77 10.99 14.01
N THR A 34 -12.53 11.96 13.47
CA THR A 34 -11.99 13.08 12.68
C THR A 34 -11.02 13.94 13.49
N GLN A 35 -11.35 14.25 14.74
CA GLN A 35 -10.46 15.00 15.63
C GLN A 35 -9.17 14.22 15.89
N VAL A 36 -9.26 12.93 16.21
CA VAL A 36 -8.10 12.09 16.54
C VAL A 36 -7.15 11.97 15.35
N ILE A 37 -7.64 11.58 14.17
CA ILE A 37 -6.78 11.35 13.00
C ILE A 37 -6.07 12.64 12.56
N ASN A 38 -6.72 13.80 12.67
CA ASN A 38 -6.11 15.08 12.35
C ASN A 38 -4.98 15.46 13.31
N THR A 39 -4.92 14.87 14.51
CA THR A 39 -3.81 15.08 15.46
C THR A 39 -2.58 14.22 15.19
N ILE A 40 -2.65 13.25 14.28
CA ILE A 40 -1.53 12.40 13.89
C ILE A 40 -0.58 13.21 12.99
N PRO A 41 0.74 13.20 13.24
CA PRO A 41 1.69 13.98 12.45
C PRO A 41 1.68 13.62 10.95
N PRO A 42 1.94 14.61 10.07
CA PRO A 42 1.94 14.44 8.61
C PRO A 42 3.06 13.52 8.09
N SER A 43 3.99 13.10 8.95
CA SER A 43 5.01 12.09 8.68
C SER A 43 4.44 10.67 8.61
N ALA A 44 3.20 10.44 9.05
CA ALA A 44 2.55 9.14 8.96
C ALA A 44 2.40 8.69 7.49
N ALA A 45 2.97 7.53 7.17
CA ALA A 45 2.81 6.89 5.86
C ALA A 45 1.55 6.04 5.77
N LEU A 46 1.24 5.34 6.86
CA LEU A 46 0.09 4.46 6.99
C LEU A 46 -0.59 4.74 8.32
N ILE A 47 -1.92 4.70 8.36
CA ILE A 47 -2.71 4.76 9.59
C ILE A 47 -3.72 3.64 9.53
N PHE A 48 -3.69 2.73 10.50
CA PHE A 48 -4.70 1.68 10.63
C PHE A 48 -5.63 2.04 11.79
N GLU A 49 -6.90 2.25 11.47
CA GLU A 49 -8.00 2.52 12.39
C GLU A 49 -8.78 1.23 12.65
N PHE A 50 -9.13 0.96 13.90
CA PHE A 50 -10.04 -0.13 14.27
C PHE A 50 -10.74 0.20 15.58
N ASN A 51 -11.88 -0.45 15.85
CA ASN A 51 -12.61 -0.27 17.10
C ASN A 51 -11.96 -1.06 18.25
N ASN A 52 -11.81 -0.44 19.42
CA ASN A 52 -11.39 -1.10 20.65
C ASN A 52 -12.53 -1.93 21.27
N ASP A 53 -12.91 -3.01 20.60
CA ASP A 53 -13.93 -3.95 21.06
C ASP A 53 -13.42 -5.40 21.04
N ASP A 54 -14.08 -6.29 21.79
CA ASP A 54 -13.66 -7.69 21.92
C ASP A 54 -13.78 -8.46 20.59
N SER A 55 -14.65 -8.04 19.67
CA SER A 55 -14.84 -8.71 18.37
C SER A 55 -13.62 -8.58 17.47
N PHE A 56 -13.00 -7.39 17.43
CA PHE A 56 -11.76 -7.16 16.69
C PHE A 56 -10.63 -8.03 17.25
N TYR A 57 -10.51 -8.08 18.57
CA TYR A 57 -9.44 -8.84 19.22
C TYR A 57 -9.60 -10.36 19.06
N ASP A 58 -10.82 -10.88 19.04
CA ASP A 58 -11.09 -12.29 18.78
C ASP A 58 -10.67 -12.70 17.36
N ILE A 59 -10.98 -11.87 16.36
CA ILE A 59 -10.55 -12.09 14.97
C ILE A 59 -9.03 -12.07 14.89
N TYR A 60 -8.41 -11.08 15.54
CA TYR A 60 -6.98 -10.87 15.55
C TYR A 60 -6.21 -12.00 16.25
N GLN A 61 -6.69 -12.51 17.40
CA GLN A 61 -6.02 -13.60 18.14
C GLN A 61 -6.10 -14.94 17.39
N LYS A 62 -7.21 -15.20 16.70
CA LYS A 62 -7.44 -16.46 15.98
C LYS A 62 -6.81 -16.48 14.59
N SER A 63 -6.39 -15.33 14.08
CA SER A 63 -5.89 -15.19 12.71
C SER A 63 -4.37 -15.08 12.65
N SER A 64 -3.74 -16.01 11.92
CA SER A 64 -2.31 -15.90 11.58
C SER A 64 -2.00 -14.71 10.66
N LEU A 65 -3.02 -14.12 10.01
CA LEU A 65 -2.88 -13.03 9.04
C LEU A 65 -2.13 -11.83 9.62
N PHE A 66 -2.58 -11.28 10.75
CA PHE A 66 -1.93 -10.11 11.36
C PHE A 66 -0.56 -10.46 11.90
N SER A 67 -0.43 -11.62 12.57
CA SER A 67 0.84 -12.08 13.12
C SER A 67 1.95 -12.25 12.07
N ALA A 68 1.58 -12.63 10.85
CA ALA A 68 2.51 -12.75 9.72
C ALA A 68 2.96 -11.38 9.16
N VAL A 69 2.15 -10.32 9.30
CA VAL A 69 2.55 -8.96 8.89
C VAL A 69 3.43 -8.28 9.94
N THR A 70 3.07 -8.40 11.21
CA THR A 70 3.68 -7.63 12.30
C THR A 70 4.76 -8.39 13.08
N GLY A 71 4.77 -9.72 13.00
CA GLY A 71 5.69 -10.60 13.72
C GLY A 71 5.28 -10.89 15.17
N LYS A 72 5.58 -12.11 15.65
CA LYS A 72 5.15 -12.62 16.96
C LYS A 72 5.57 -11.75 18.15
N ASN A 73 6.81 -11.30 18.19
CA ASN A 73 7.33 -10.51 19.31
C ASN A 73 6.59 -9.17 19.44
N LYS A 74 6.34 -8.50 18.30
CA LYS A 74 5.62 -7.23 18.32
C LYS A 74 4.15 -7.41 18.71
N MET A 75 3.53 -8.51 18.27
CA MET A 75 2.18 -8.88 18.71
C MET A 75 2.11 -9.11 20.22
N ALA A 76 3.07 -9.83 20.79
CA ALA A 76 3.11 -10.04 22.23
C ALA A 76 3.25 -8.72 23.01
N GLN A 77 4.09 -7.78 22.53
CA GLN A 77 4.23 -6.45 23.13
C GLN A 77 2.93 -5.64 23.06
N LEU A 78 2.27 -5.62 21.89
CA LEU A 78 1.00 -4.89 21.73
C LEU A 78 -0.12 -5.52 22.59
N HIS A 79 -0.15 -6.84 22.69
CA HIS A 79 -1.08 -7.54 23.58
C HIS A 79 -0.83 -7.19 25.05
N ALA A 80 0.43 -7.19 25.50
CA ALA A 80 0.79 -6.81 26.87
C ALA A 80 0.40 -5.36 27.17
N LEU A 81 0.61 -4.43 26.22
CA LEU A 81 0.18 -3.03 26.35
C LEU A 81 -1.34 -2.91 26.44
N ARG A 82 -2.08 -3.61 25.57
CA ARG A 82 -3.55 -3.65 25.61
C ARG A 82 -4.02 -4.10 26.99
N GLN A 83 -3.53 -5.22 27.50
CA GLN A 83 -3.96 -5.74 28.80
C GLN A 83 -3.63 -4.79 29.96
N SER A 84 -2.41 -4.22 29.95
CA SER A 84 -1.94 -3.34 31.05
C SER A 84 -2.65 -1.99 31.09
N VAL A 85 -3.08 -1.45 29.94
CA VAL A 85 -3.66 -0.10 29.81
C VAL A 85 -5.15 -0.16 29.48
N LEU A 86 -5.51 -0.72 28.33
CA LEU A 86 -6.88 -0.71 27.83
C LEU A 86 -7.78 -1.75 28.52
N GLY A 87 -7.20 -2.87 28.97
CA GLY A 87 -7.88 -3.93 29.71
C GLY A 87 -7.96 -3.69 31.22
N ASN A 88 -7.32 -2.64 31.74
CA ASN A 88 -7.32 -2.33 33.16
C ASN A 88 -8.71 -1.88 33.63
N ASN A 89 -9.24 -2.45 34.73
CA ASN A 89 -10.59 -2.17 35.21
C ASN A 89 -10.87 -0.69 35.49
N LEU A 90 -9.87 0.11 35.89
CA LEU A 90 -10.02 1.54 36.15
C LEU A 90 -9.99 2.38 34.86
N LEU A 91 -9.33 1.90 33.80
CA LEU A 91 -9.16 2.65 32.55
C LEU A 91 -10.13 2.19 31.45
N LYS A 92 -10.55 0.93 31.46
CA LYS A 92 -11.43 0.32 30.46
C LYS A 92 -12.68 1.18 30.16
N PRO A 93 -13.41 1.75 31.14
CA PRO A 93 -14.58 2.57 30.86
C PRO A 93 -14.31 3.83 30.02
N PHE A 94 -13.07 4.35 30.05
CA PHE A 94 -12.70 5.55 29.30
C PHE A 94 -12.35 5.26 27.84
N PHE A 95 -11.96 4.02 27.51
CA PHE A 95 -11.43 3.66 26.19
C PHE A 95 -12.27 2.62 25.44
N SER A 96 -13.27 2.02 26.10
CA SER A 96 -14.15 1.04 25.46
C SER A 96 -14.91 1.66 24.29
N ASP A 97 -15.04 0.91 23.20
CA ASP A 97 -15.75 1.31 21.97
C ASP A 97 -15.20 2.59 21.32
N GLN A 98 -13.96 2.97 21.62
CA GLN A 98 -13.26 4.09 20.98
C GLN A 98 -12.34 3.57 19.88
N ASN A 99 -12.25 4.31 18.78
CA ASN A 99 -11.35 3.95 17.69
C ASN A 99 -9.89 4.14 18.09
N ILE A 100 -9.08 3.10 17.86
CA ILE A 100 -7.64 3.13 17.98
C ILE A 100 -7.06 3.41 16.61
N PHE A 101 -6.14 4.38 16.55
CA PHE A 101 -5.36 4.69 15.35
C PHE A 101 -3.91 4.30 15.58
N VAL A 102 -3.39 3.39 14.75
CA VAL A 102 -1.99 2.99 14.74
C VAL A 102 -1.33 3.56 13.49
N SER A 103 -0.52 4.59 13.64
CA SER A 103 0.20 5.21 12.52
C SER A 103 1.66 4.79 12.45
N ILE A 104 2.18 4.64 11.24
CA ILE A 104 3.56 4.22 10.94
C ILE A 104 4.34 5.42 10.42
N HIS A 105 5.45 5.74 11.09
CA HIS A 105 6.29 6.90 10.79
C HIS A 105 7.73 6.44 10.44
N PRO A 106 8.26 6.84 9.28
CA PRO A 106 9.68 6.67 8.99
C PRO A 106 10.51 7.50 9.97
N GLN A 107 11.58 6.91 10.52
CA GLN A 107 12.51 7.60 11.42
C GLN A 107 13.78 8.00 10.67
N ARG A 108 14.71 8.70 11.35
CA ARG A 108 15.97 9.14 10.76
C ARG A 108 17.08 8.08 10.79
N ASP A 109 16.91 7.02 11.57
CA ASP A 109 17.90 6.02 11.93
C ASP A 109 17.66 4.65 11.26
N ASP A 110 17.17 4.65 10.02
CA ASP A 110 16.86 3.41 9.29
C ASP A 110 15.80 2.54 9.97
N SER A 111 14.94 3.16 10.79
CA SER A 111 13.91 2.50 11.58
C SER A 111 12.50 3.01 11.29
N LEU A 112 11.51 2.25 11.76
CA LEU A 112 10.11 2.64 11.75
C LEU A 112 9.62 2.73 13.19
N ALA A 113 8.83 3.77 13.47
CA ALA A 113 8.15 3.90 14.74
C ALA A 113 6.63 3.91 14.54
N PHE A 114 5.93 3.38 15.54
CA PHE A 114 4.47 3.35 15.58
C PHE A 114 3.98 4.36 16.60
N LEU A 115 2.93 5.11 16.28
CA LEU A 115 2.21 5.95 17.22
C LEU A 115 0.80 5.39 17.37
N ILE A 116 0.41 5.08 18.60
CA ILE A 116 -0.95 4.67 18.94
C ILE A 116 -1.68 5.91 19.46
N THR A 117 -2.80 6.26 18.85
CA THR A 117 -3.61 7.41 19.25
C THR A 117 -5.04 6.96 19.51
N ILE A 118 -5.64 7.42 20.61
CA ILE A 118 -7.01 7.09 21.03
C ILE A 118 -7.62 8.27 21.80
N SER A 119 -8.91 8.52 21.64
CA SER A 119 -9.67 9.47 22.47
C SER A 119 -10.36 8.77 23.63
N THR A 120 -10.53 9.46 24.76
CA THR A 120 -11.38 8.99 25.85
C THR A 120 -12.84 9.37 25.68
N THR A 121 -13.75 8.55 26.22
CA THR A 121 -15.19 8.83 26.23
C THR A 121 -15.54 10.08 27.04
N THR A 122 -14.88 10.21 28.19
CA THR A 122 -14.94 11.34 29.15
C THR A 122 -13.54 11.81 29.52
N GLU A 123 -13.40 12.99 30.12
CA GLU A 123 -12.09 13.46 30.59
C GLU A 123 -11.50 12.50 31.63
N LEU A 124 -10.24 12.13 31.43
CA LEU A 124 -9.51 11.22 32.29
C LEU A 124 -8.61 12.06 33.20
N GLY A 125 -8.88 12.05 34.50
CA GLY A 125 -8.11 12.84 35.48
C GLY A 125 -6.63 12.46 35.45
N ASN A 126 -5.74 13.46 35.54
CA ASN A 126 -4.29 13.27 35.34
C ASN A 126 -3.66 12.17 36.24
N ASN A 127 -4.21 11.90 37.41
CA ASN A 127 -3.66 10.90 38.34
C ASN A 127 -4.24 9.49 38.15
N VAL A 128 -5.31 9.31 37.37
CA VAL A 128 -5.99 8.02 37.22
C VAL A 128 -5.08 7.00 36.51
N ILE A 129 -4.26 7.43 35.56
CA ILE A 129 -3.27 6.54 34.91
C ILE A 129 -2.22 6.06 35.90
N ALA A 130 -1.68 6.97 36.71
CA ALA A 130 -0.69 6.61 37.72
C ALA A 130 -1.27 5.60 38.74
N GLN A 131 -2.51 5.82 39.16
CA GLN A 131 -3.23 4.92 40.08
C GLN A 131 -3.56 3.57 39.44
N ALA A 132 -4.04 3.57 38.19
CA ALA A 132 -4.47 2.36 37.50
C ALA A 132 -3.31 1.42 37.17
N VAL A 133 -2.14 1.96 36.87
CA VAL A 133 -0.97 1.18 36.43
C VAL A 133 -0.07 0.75 37.60
N HIS A 134 -0.49 0.96 38.86
CA HIS A 134 0.13 0.31 40.02
C HIS A 134 -0.20 -1.19 40.07
N GLN A 135 0.38 -1.95 39.14
CA GLN A 135 0.32 -3.41 39.09
C GLN A 135 1.73 -3.98 39.34
N PRO A 136 1.87 -5.17 39.97
CA PRO A 136 3.17 -5.74 40.33
C PRO A 136 4.16 -5.86 39.17
N ASN A 137 3.65 -6.10 37.95
CA ASN A 137 4.46 -6.38 36.76
C ASN A 137 4.54 -5.19 35.79
N VAL A 138 4.08 -4.00 36.19
CA VAL A 138 4.13 -2.79 35.38
C VAL A 138 4.85 -1.69 36.13
N LYS A 139 5.99 -1.25 35.60
CA LYS A 139 6.75 -0.11 36.12
C LYS A 139 6.33 1.14 35.36
N LEU A 140 5.75 2.09 36.09
CA LEU A 140 5.38 3.39 35.54
C LEU A 140 6.31 4.48 36.10
N LYS A 141 6.93 5.25 35.20
CA LYS A 141 7.78 6.38 35.56
C LYS A 141 7.20 7.67 34.98
N ALA A 142 7.07 8.71 35.79
CA ALA A 142 6.71 10.03 35.30
C ALA A 142 7.82 10.61 34.40
N VAL A 143 7.45 11.14 33.24
CA VAL A 143 8.36 11.74 32.26
C VAL A 143 7.80 13.09 31.81
N LYS A 144 8.69 14.04 31.50
CA LYS A 144 8.32 15.33 30.89
C LYS A 144 8.64 15.34 29.41
N PHE A 145 7.69 15.80 28.62
CA PHE A 145 7.80 16.05 27.18
C PHE A 145 7.69 17.57 26.96
N GLY A 146 8.83 18.27 27.11
CA GLY A 146 8.83 19.72 27.21
C GLY A 146 8.01 20.21 28.42
N LYS A 147 6.92 20.95 28.15
CA LYS A 147 6.01 21.46 29.20
C LYS A 147 4.88 20.48 29.56
N LYS A 148 4.68 19.41 28.80
CA LYS A 148 3.61 18.42 29.04
C LYS A 148 4.13 17.27 29.90
N ALA A 149 3.31 16.82 30.84
CA ALA A 149 3.58 15.62 31.62
C ALA A 149 3.15 14.36 30.83
N GLY A 150 3.82 13.25 31.10
CA GLY A 150 3.42 11.94 30.62
C GLY A 150 4.13 10.84 31.39
N TYR A 151 4.14 9.64 30.82
CA TYR A 151 4.60 8.44 31.50
C TYR A 151 5.47 7.57 30.58
N ALA A 152 6.43 6.88 31.17
CA ALA A 152 7.11 5.74 30.56
C ALA A 152 6.64 4.47 31.28
N LEU A 153 6.10 3.54 30.50
CA LEU A 153 5.58 2.25 30.95
C LEU A 153 6.54 1.14 30.52
N LYS A 154 6.92 0.29 31.46
CA LYS A 154 7.75 -0.89 31.23
C LYS A 154 7.10 -2.11 31.85
N THR A 155 7.04 -3.21 31.11
CA THR A 155 6.66 -4.53 31.65
C THR A 155 7.74 -5.53 31.27
N ASP A 156 7.74 -6.71 31.90
CA ASP A 156 8.68 -7.78 31.58
C ASP A 156 8.53 -8.29 30.14
N SER A 157 7.37 -8.07 29.52
CA SER A 157 7.09 -8.44 28.12
C SER A 157 7.47 -7.36 27.10
N LEU A 158 7.95 -6.19 27.55
CA LEU A 158 8.35 -5.09 26.66
C LEU A 158 9.87 -4.98 26.56
N ASP A 159 10.40 -5.00 25.34
CA ASP A 159 11.85 -4.84 25.10
C ASP A 159 12.34 -3.44 25.43
N SER A 160 11.50 -2.42 25.29
CA SER A 160 11.79 -1.01 25.57
C SER A 160 10.65 -0.31 26.32
N ASP A 161 10.91 0.90 26.83
CA ASP A 161 9.88 1.71 27.46
C ASP A 161 8.83 2.15 26.43
N PHE A 162 7.56 2.09 26.82
CA PHE A 162 6.44 2.66 26.07
C PHE A 162 6.06 4.01 26.66
N TYR A 163 6.20 5.07 25.88
CA TYR A 163 5.93 6.44 26.28
C TYR A 163 4.47 6.81 25.99
N LEU A 164 3.79 7.39 26.95
CA LEU A 164 2.37 7.79 26.88
C LEU A 164 2.21 9.25 27.33
N ALA A 165 1.40 10.03 26.62
CA ALA A 165 1.10 11.41 27.00
C ALA A 165 -0.30 11.84 26.55
N ASN A 166 -0.86 12.82 27.27
CA ASN A 166 -2.11 13.48 26.90
C ASN A 166 -1.81 14.66 25.97
N LYS A 167 -2.44 14.67 24.79
CA LYS A 167 -2.28 15.75 23.81
C LYS A 167 -3.18 16.96 24.11
N GLY A 168 -4.29 16.74 24.80
CA GLY A 168 -5.38 17.68 25.07
C GLY A 168 -6.73 17.09 24.63
N SER A 169 -7.85 17.63 25.14
CA SER A 169 -9.21 17.27 24.72
C SER A 169 -9.53 15.76 24.78
N GLY A 170 -8.98 15.06 25.77
CA GLY A 170 -9.19 13.61 25.93
C GLY A 170 -8.40 12.73 24.95
N ILE A 171 -7.50 13.30 24.13
CA ILE A 171 -6.69 12.53 23.18
C ILE A 171 -5.39 12.08 23.86
N TRP A 172 -5.17 10.77 23.85
CA TRP A 172 -3.96 10.13 24.33
C TRP A 172 -3.16 9.57 23.17
N LEU A 173 -1.84 9.68 23.28
CA LEU A 173 -0.92 9.14 22.30
C LEU A 173 0.23 8.40 22.98
N GLY A 174 0.73 7.35 22.33
CA GLY A 174 1.88 6.62 22.84
C GLY A 174 2.70 5.89 21.78
N SER A 175 3.98 5.71 22.08
CA SER A 175 4.96 5.07 21.20
C SER A 175 6.12 4.48 22.00
N PHE A 176 6.83 3.52 21.39
CA PHE A 176 8.15 3.11 21.87
C PHE A 176 9.25 4.13 21.53
N SER A 177 8.96 5.12 20.68
CA SER A 177 9.85 6.25 20.38
C SER A 177 9.46 7.48 21.20
N LYS A 178 10.35 7.88 22.11
CA LYS A 178 10.18 9.10 22.90
C LYS A 178 10.10 10.34 21.99
N ASP A 179 10.96 10.39 20.98
CA ASP A 179 11.07 11.51 20.04
C ASP A 179 9.77 11.66 19.23
N LEU A 180 9.17 10.55 18.79
CA LEU A 180 7.89 10.57 18.08
C LEU A 180 6.76 11.09 18.97
N VAL A 181 6.73 10.73 20.26
CA VAL A 181 5.78 11.28 21.23
C VAL A 181 5.98 12.79 21.39
N GLU A 182 7.22 13.25 21.52
CA GLU A 182 7.53 14.69 21.62
C GLU A 182 7.13 15.48 20.37
N GLU A 183 7.43 14.95 19.17
CA GLU A 183 7.02 15.54 17.90
C GLU A 183 5.49 15.61 17.81
N SER A 184 4.82 14.51 18.16
CA SER A 184 3.36 14.42 18.10
C SER A 184 2.67 15.38 19.07
N LEU A 185 3.25 15.63 20.24
CA LEU A 185 2.70 16.60 21.21
C LEU A 185 2.88 18.06 20.77
N LYS A 186 3.93 18.36 20.00
CA LYS A 186 4.22 19.69 19.44
C LYS A 186 3.39 19.98 18.18
N TYR A 187 3.01 18.93 17.44
CA TYR A 187 2.18 19.08 16.24
C TYR A 187 0.79 19.61 16.58
N ALA A 188 0.48 20.81 16.09
CA ALA A 188 -0.85 21.41 16.15
C ALA A 188 -1.58 21.15 14.83
N ALA A 189 -2.69 20.43 14.89
CA ALA A 189 -3.58 20.26 13.74
C ALA A 189 -4.19 21.62 13.37
N ASN A 190 -4.29 21.93 12.09
CA ASN A 190 -5.11 23.04 11.61
C ASN A 190 -6.31 22.49 10.81
N GLU A 191 -7.45 23.16 10.80
CA GLU A 191 -8.67 22.64 10.13
C GLU A 191 -8.49 22.43 8.60
N GLN A 192 -7.48 23.06 7.99
CA GLN A 192 -7.12 22.89 6.58
C GLN A 192 -6.17 21.69 6.32
N THR A 193 -5.71 20.98 7.36
CA THR A 193 -4.71 19.89 7.26
C THR A 193 -5.30 18.49 7.15
N SER A 194 -6.62 18.30 7.03
CA SER A 194 -7.17 16.95 6.93
C SER A 194 -6.63 16.21 5.69
N GLN A 195 -5.65 15.34 5.93
CA GLN A 195 -4.88 14.66 4.89
C GLN A 195 -5.70 13.55 4.23
N PHE A 196 -6.70 13.02 4.93
CA PHE A 196 -7.47 11.87 4.50
C PHE A 196 -8.93 12.24 4.30
N VAL A 197 -9.58 11.58 3.34
CA VAL A 197 -11.03 11.61 3.22
C VAL A 197 -11.54 10.43 4.02
N LEU A 198 -12.22 10.67 5.14
CA LEU A 198 -12.69 9.59 6.00
C LEU A 198 -13.87 8.86 5.37
N LEU A 199 -14.06 7.60 5.75
CA LEU A 199 -15.25 6.85 5.36
C LEU A 199 -16.49 7.50 5.99
N PRO A 200 -17.64 7.49 5.30
CA PRO A 200 -18.92 7.79 5.92
C PRO A 200 -19.16 6.86 7.12
N ASP A 201 -19.76 7.38 8.20
CA ASP A 201 -19.90 6.63 9.46
C ASP A 201 -20.65 5.30 9.31
N GLN A 202 -21.63 5.21 8.42
CA GLN A 202 -22.34 3.95 8.14
C GLN A 202 -21.41 2.87 7.60
N GLN A 203 -20.46 3.24 6.73
CA GLN A 203 -19.47 2.32 6.19
C GLN A 203 -18.39 2.01 7.24
N ASN A 204 -17.99 3.00 8.03
CA ASN A 204 -17.00 2.82 9.09
C ASN A 204 -17.52 1.89 10.21
N ALA A 205 -18.79 2.03 10.62
CA ALA A 205 -19.42 1.21 11.66
C ALA A 205 -19.53 -0.27 11.30
N THR A 206 -19.60 -0.59 10.00
CA THR A 206 -19.61 -1.98 9.51
C THR A 206 -18.21 -2.49 9.15
N SER A 207 -17.20 -1.62 9.16
CA SER A 207 -15.82 -1.97 8.83
C SER A 207 -15.11 -2.50 10.07
N LEU A 208 -14.37 -3.60 9.93
CA LEU A 208 -13.52 -4.13 11.01
C LEU A 208 -12.28 -3.27 11.24
N GLY A 209 -11.88 -2.51 10.23
CA GLY A 209 -10.79 -1.56 10.32
C GLY A 209 -10.57 -0.84 9.01
N THR A 210 -9.90 0.31 9.06
CA THR A 210 -9.69 1.18 7.92
C THR A 210 -8.21 1.51 7.80
N LEU A 211 -7.64 1.26 6.63
CA LEU A 211 -6.27 1.62 6.28
C LEU A 211 -6.26 2.92 5.48
N TYR A 212 -5.61 3.93 6.05
CA TYR A 212 -5.30 5.18 5.38
C TYR A 212 -3.86 5.15 4.86
N VAL A 213 -3.66 5.59 3.61
CA VAL A 213 -2.33 5.61 2.97
C VAL A 213 -1.98 7.02 2.52
N ASN A 214 -0.84 7.53 3.00
CA ASN A 214 -0.27 8.79 2.55
C ASN A 214 0.89 8.52 1.59
N TYR A 215 0.61 8.54 0.28
CA TYR A 215 1.60 8.17 -0.73
C TYR A 215 2.82 9.08 -0.73
N LYS A 216 2.68 10.36 -0.33
CA LYS A 216 3.83 11.27 -0.15
C LYS A 216 4.85 10.75 0.86
N GLN A 217 4.42 9.98 1.84
CA GLN A 217 5.27 9.38 2.87
C GLN A 217 5.61 7.91 2.60
N VAL A 218 5.05 7.28 1.56
CA VAL A 218 5.41 5.91 1.16
C VAL A 218 6.85 5.85 0.67
N GLY A 219 7.34 6.85 -0.07
CA GLY A 219 8.75 6.91 -0.46
C GLY A 219 9.72 6.91 0.73
N PRO A 220 9.58 7.89 1.65
CA PRO A 220 10.33 7.91 2.90
C PRO A 220 10.22 6.60 3.70
N LEU A 221 9.04 5.98 3.77
CA LEU A 221 8.84 4.67 4.41
C LEU A 221 9.67 3.57 3.74
N LEU A 222 9.59 3.44 2.42
CA LEU A 222 10.32 2.42 1.65
C LEU A 222 11.84 2.61 1.78
N ASN A 223 12.32 3.86 1.85
CA ASN A 223 13.73 4.17 2.07
C ASN A 223 14.25 3.70 3.44
N GLN A 224 13.37 3.56 4.44
CA GLN A 224 13.75 2.91 5.71
C GLN A 224 13.86 1.39 5.54
N LEU A 225 13.04 0.79 4.69
CA LEU A 225 12.96 -0.67 4.53
C LEU A 225 14.05 -1.26 3.62
N TYR A 226 14.46 -0.55 2.56
CA TYR A 226 15.33 -1.07 1.50
C TYR A 226 16.73 -0.40 1.48
N LYS A 227 17.75 -1.14 1.03
CA LYS A 227 19.17 -0.74 0.95
C LYS A 227 19.49 0.22 -0.22
N GLY A 228 18.49 0.88 -0.80
CA GLY A 228 18.68 1.79 -1.92
C GLY A 228 17.39 2.55 -2.22
N GLU A 229 17.55 3.66 -2.91
CA GLU A 229 16.43 4.47 -3.39
C GLU A 229 15.80 3.79 -4.61
N ASN A 230 14.47 3.81 -4.71
CA ASN A 230 13.71 3.34 -5.89
C ASN A 230 13.77 1.83 -6.16
N VAL A 231 13.15 1.02 -5.30
CA VAL A 231 12.83 -0.37 -5.61
C VAL A 231 11.84 -0.43 -6.78
N ASP A 232 12.20 -1.12 -7.86
CA ASP A 232 11.38 -1.23 -9.08
C ASP A 232 9.95 -1.73 -8.81
N LEU A 233 9.76 -2.55 -7.77
CA LEU A 233 8.46 -3.03 -7.34
C LEU A 233 7.45 -1.91 -7.09
N TRP A 234 7.86 -0.82 -6.45
CA TRP A 234 6.94 0.23 -6.01
C TRP A 234 6.90 1.43 -6.95
N LYS A 235 7.40 1.26 -8.17
CA LYS A 235 7.67 2.39 -9.05
C LYS A 235 6.42 3.20 -9.36
N GLY A 236 6.54 4.52 -9.21
CA GLY A 236 5.46 5.50 -9.40
C GLY A 236 4.49 5.68 -8.22
N LEU A 237 4.34 4.71 -7.31
CA LEU A 237 3.45 4.85 -6.14
C LEU A 237 3.93 5.90 -5.12
N PRO A 238 5.23 5.97 -4.73
CA PRO A 238 5.74 6.97 -3.80
C PRO A 238 5.54 8.42 -4.20
N MET A 239 5.34 8.68 -5.50
CA MET A 239 5.19 10.02 -6.04
C MET A 239 3.73 10.41 -6.27
N LEU A 240 2.78 9.52 -5.95
CA LEU A 240 1.37 9.76 -6.18
C LEU A 240 0.88 10.90 -5.27
N PRO A 241 0.33 12.01 -5.81
CA PRO A 241 -0.14 13.13 -5.00
C PRO A 241 -1.55 12.89 -4.49
N ALA A 242 -1.71 11.77 -3.78
CA ALA A 242 -3.00 11.27 -3.35
C ALA A 242 -2.93 10.76 -1.91
N THR A 243 -4.10 10.46 -1.36
CA THR A 243 -4.27 9.65 -0.17
C THR A 243 -5.30 8.57 -0.41
N ALA A 244 -5.15 7.41 0.23
CA ALA A 244 -6.11 6.32 0.15
C ALA A 244 -6.87 6.12 1.44
N THR A 245 -8.09 5.62 1.34
CA THR A 245 -8.91 5.18 2.47
C THR A 245 -9.55 3.86 2.09
N LEU A 246 -9.11 2.79 2.76
CA LEU A 246 -9.38 1.41 2.37
C LEU A 246 -9.99 0.64 3.55
N SER A 247 -11.22 0.16 3.41
CA SER A 247 -11.89 -0.67 4.41
C SER A 247 -11.33 -2.10 4.37
N LEU A 248 -11.11 -2.67 5.54
CA LEU A 248 -10.68 -4.06 5.71
C LEU A 248 -11.87 -5.00 5.54
N ASN A 249 -11.69 -5.96 4.66
CA ASN A 249 -12.44 -7.19 4.54
C ASN A 249 -11.49 -8.37 4.76
N TYR A 250 -11.97 -9.47 5.31
CA TYR A 250 -11.13 -10.62 5.60
C TYR A 250 -11.83 -11.94 5.31
N LYS A 251 -11.02 -12.95 5.06
CA LYS A 251 -11.38 -14.37 5.08
C LYS A 251 -10.46 -15.07 6.07
N SER A 252 -10.68 -16.37 6.30
CA SER A 252 -9.79 -17.17 7.15
C SER A 252 -8.32 -17.15 6.68
N ASP A 253 -8.08 -16.98 5.38
CA ASP A 253 -6.78 -17.09 4.73
C ASP A 253 -6.35 -15.84 3.94
N ALA A 254 -7.12 -14.75 3.99
CA ALA A 254 -6.82 -13.53 3.23
C ALA A 254 -7.21 -12.24 3.95
N LEU A 255 -6.35 -11.23 3.85
CA LEU A 255 -6.65 -9.83 4.17
C LEU A 255 -6.88 -9.08 2.87
N MET A 256 -8.01 -8.36 2.79
CA MET A 256 -8.40 -7.59 1.61
C MET A 256 -8.74 -6.19 2.07
N PHE A 257 -8.23 -5.18 1.38
CA PHE A 257 -8.54 -3.78 1.64
C PHE A 257 -9.07 -3.18 0.35
N ASN A 258 -10.18 -2.47 0.42
CA ASN A 258 -10.75 -1.82 -0.74
C ASN A 258 -11.33 -0.45 -0.40
N GLY A 259 -11.22 0.48 -1.35
CA GLY A 259 -11.74 1.84 -1.17
C GLY A 259 -11.17 2.78 -2.20
N PHE A 260 -11.10 4.08 -1.87
CA PHE A 260 -10.74 5.10 -2.83
C PHE A 260 -9.39 5.73 -2.53
N THR A 261 -8.63 5.97 -3.59
CA THR A 261 -7.43 6.82 -3.62
C THR A 261 -7.79 8.14 -4.29
N THR A 262 -7.79 9.20 -3.49
CA THR A 262 -8.22 10.55 -3.85
C THR A 262 -7.03 11.47 -4.04
N PHE A 263 -7.00 12.19 -5.16
CA PHE A 263 -5.92 13.10 -5.53
C PHE A 263 -6.10 14.45 -4.84
N LYS A 264 -5.03 14.99 -4.26
CA LYS A 264 -5.07 16.24 -3.48
C LYS A 264 -4.65 17.48 -4.29
N SER A 265 -3.98 17.31 -5.43
CA SER A 265 -3.57 18.42 -6.31
C SER A 265 -3.40 17.95 -7.76
N ALA A 266 -3.66 18.85 -8.72
CA ALA A 266 -3.43 18.64 -10.15
C ALA A 266 -1.97 18.89 -10.59
N GLN A 267 -1.09 19.34 -9.68
CA GLN A 267 0.22 19.91 -10.04
C GLN A 267 1.41 18.94 -9.95
N HIS A 268 1.27 17.78 -9.29
CA HIS A 268 2.38 16.83 -9.12
C HIS A 268 2.27 15.62 -10.06
N ILE A 269 3.43 15.16 -10.53
CA ILE A 269 3.60 14.31 -11.71
C ILE A 269 4.02 12.91 -11.25
N SER A 270 3.07 12.00 -11.06
CA SER A 270 3.39 10.56 -10.96
C SER A 270 3.15 9.91 -12.31
N TYR A 271 4.03 8.99 -12.71
CA TYR A 271 3.81 8.14 -13.88
C TYR A 271 2.49 7.35 -13.76
N VAL A 272 2.12 6.94 -12.54
CA VAL A 272 0.88 6.22 -12.28
C VAL A 272 -0.36 7.12 -12.47
N ASP A 273 -0.25 8.45 -12.44
CA ASP A 273 -1.39 9.35 -12.72
C ASP A 273 -1.87 9.27 -14.18
N ILE A 274 -1.01 8.86 -15.11
CA ILE A 274 -1.36 8.66 -16.53
C ILE A 274 -2.58 7.74 -16.68
N PHE A 275 -2.63 6.68 -15.86
CA PHE A 275 -3.60 5.61 -15.98
C PHE A 275 -4.97 5.96 -15.37
N ARG A 276 -5.08 7.06 -14.63
CA ARG A 276 -6.32 7.47 -13.93
C ARG A 276 -7.40 7.95 -14.88
N LYS A 277 -7.01 8.33 -16.08
CA LYS A 277 -7.90 8.81 -17.15
C LYS A 277 -8.26 7.72 -18.15
N MET A 278 -7.88 6.47 -17.89
CA MET A 278 -8.12 5.35 -18.79
C MET A 278 -9.19 4.41 -18.23
N ALA A 279 -9.94 3.76 -19.11
CA ALA A 279 -10.87 2.72 -18.69
C ALA A 279 -10.10 1.51 -18.09
N PRO A 280 -10.52 0.96 -16.93
CA PRO A 280 -9.97 -0.30 -16.43
C PRO A 280 -10.23 -1.46 -17.40
N VAL A 281 -9.29 -2.39 -17.55
CA VAL A 281 -9.44 -3.59 -18.41
C VAL A 281 -9.10 -4.87 -17.66
N ALA A 282 -9.56 -6.00 -18.19
CA ALA A 282 -9.01 -7.29 -17.82
C ALA A 282 -7.58 -7.37 -18.37
N MET A 283 -6.63 -7.61 -17.47
CA MET A 283 -5.20 -7.73 -17.81
C MET A 283 -4.88 -9.21 -18.01
N ASP A 284 -4.32 -9.52 -19.16
CA ASP A 284 -4.04 -10.88 -19.60
C ASP A 284 -2.55 -11.22 -19.49
N LEU A 285 -1.65 -10.23 -19.51
CA LEU A 285 -0.19 -10.51 -19.45
C LEU A 285 0.25 -11.16 -18.14
N LYS A 286 -0.54 -11.03 -17.07
CA LYS A 286 -0.34 -11.77 -15.82
C LYS A 286 -0.33 -13.30 -16.01
N ASN A 287 -0.96 -13.80 -17.08
CA ASN A 287 -0.97 -15.22 -17.44
C ASN A 287 0.35 -15.68 -18.07
N LEU A 288 1.23 -14.76 -18.47
CA LEU A 288 2.56 -15.03 -19.02
C LEU A 288 3.68 -14.80 -18.00
N PHE A 289 3.34 -14.63 -16.72
CA PHE A 289 4.34 -14.43 -15.68
C PHE A 289 4.99 -15.78 -15.39
N PRO A 290 6.33 -15.92 -15.57
CA PRO A 290 7.03 -17.18 -15.30
C PRO A 290 6.74 -17.68 -13.88
N SER A 291 6.71 -19.00 -13.69
CA SER A 291 6.53 -19.64 -12.37
C SER A 291 7.53 -19.14 -11.30
N THR A 292 8.68 -18.62 -11.76
CA THR A 292 9.78 -18.06 -10.96
C THR A 292 9.60 -16.57 -10.62
N THR A 293 8.51 -15.94 -11.03
CA THR A 293 8.22 -14.52 -10.78
C THR A 293 8.26 -14.21 -9.29
N ALA A 294 9.13 -13.29 -8.88
CA ALA A 294 9.20 -12.77 -7.52
C ALA A 294 8.21 -11.63 -7.33
N TYR A 295 8.18 -10.68 -8.26
CA TYR A 295 7.21 -9.59 -8.28
C TYR A 295 7.10 -8.98 -9.67
N GLY A 296 6.03 -8.22 -9.92
CA GLY A 296 5.85 -7.52 -11.17
C GLY A 296 4.80 -6.42 -11.10
N CYS A 297 4.76 -5.59 -12.13
CA CYS A 297 3.74 -4.56 -12.32
C CYS A 297 3.18 -4.63 -13.74
N SER A 298 1.85 -4.59 -13.86
CA SER A 298 1.13 -4.57 -15.15
C SER A 298 0.41 -3.24 -15.33
N TYR A 299 0.34 -2.76 -16.57
CA TYR A 299 -0.23 -1.48 -16.94
C TYR A 299 -1.15 -1.64 -18.16
N ALA A 300 -2.36 -1.10 -18.06
CA ALA A 300 -3.35 -1.11 -19.12
C ALA A 300 -3.27 0.14 -19.99
N THR A 301 -3.35 -0.04 -21.31
CA THR A 301 -3.35 1.02 -22.33
C THR A 301 -4.47 0.83 -23.36
N PRO A 302 -5.76 0.70 -22.93
CA PRO A 302 -6.87 0.40 -23.85
C PRO A 302 -7.08 1.43 -24.96
N ASP A 303 -6.76 2.69 -24.67
CA ASP A 303 -6.70 3.76 -25.67
C ASP A 303 -5.24 4.21 -25.79
N VAL A 304 -4.54 3.64 -26.78
CA VAL A 304 -3.14 3.97 -27.06
C VAL A 304 -2.97 5.45 -27.42
N LYS A 305 -3.91 6.08 -28.12
CA LYS A 305 -3.81 7.50 -28.50
C LYS A 305 -3.88 8.38 -27.27
N LEU A 306 -4.83 8.12 -26.37
CA LEU A 306 -4.94 8.82 -25.10
C LEU A 306 -3.72 8.58 -24.21
N PHE A 307 -3.26 7.32 -24.12
CA PHE A 307 -2.04 6.98 -23.39
C PHE A 307 -0.84 7.78 -23.87
N LYS A 308 -0.58 7.82 -25.18
CA LYS A 308 0.57 8.56 -25.74
C LYS A 308 0.44 10.06 -25.50
N LYS A 309 -0.77 10.64 -25.60
CA LYS A 309 -1.03 12.04 -25.25
C LYS A 309 -0.67 12.33 -23.79
N LEU A 310 -1.12 11.50 -22.86
CA LEU A 310 -0.87 11.66 -21.43
C LEU A 310 0.59 11.40 -21.07
N LEU A 311 1.23 10.40 -21.69
CA LEU A 311 2.65 10.10 -21.54
C LEU A 311 3.52 11.26 -22.04
N ASN A 312 3.21 11.85 -23.19
CA ASN A 312 3.92 13.02 -23.70
C ASN A 312 3.80 14.20 -22.72
N SER A 313 2.62 14.44 -22.16
CA SER A 313 2.41 15.49 -21.16
C SER A 313 3.23 15.22 -19.89
N TRP A 314 3.27 13.98 -19.42
CA TRP A 314 4.09 13.57 -18.28
C TRP A 314 5.59 13.75 -18.58
N GLN A 315 6.07 13.30 -19.75
CA GLN A 315 7.47 13.43 -20.17
C GLN A 315 7.91 14.89 -20.30
N HIS A 316 7.08 15.76 -20.87
CA HIS A 316 7.33 17.21 -20.92
C HIS A 316 7.49 17.78 -19.51
N LYS A 317 6.55 17.48 -18.62
CA LYS A 317 6.61 17.95 -17.23
C LYS A 317 7.79 17.37 -16.44
N ALA A 318 8.27 16.18 -16.81
CA ALA A 318 9.45 15.54 -16.25
C ALA A 318 10.78 16.03 -16.87
N GLY A 319 10.76 16.95 -17.84
CA GLY A 319 11.96 17.46 -18.50
C GLY A 319 12.60 16.50 -19.51
N LEU A 320 11.87 15.48 -19.96
CA LEU A 320 12.38 14.39 -20.80
C LEU A 320 12.21 14.63 -22.32
N GLU A 321 11.64 15.77 -22.71
CA GLU A 321 11.25 16.04 -24.10
C GLU A 321 12.44 16.21 -25.05
N ALA A 322 13.50 16.89 -24.59
CA ALA A 322 14.71 17.11 -25.39
C ALA A 322 15.42 15.78 -25.70
N ASP A 323 15.62 14.94 -24.67
CA ASP A 323 16.25 13.63 -24.80
C ASP A 323 15.44 12.71 -25.72
N LYS A 324 14.12 12.68 -25.53
CA LYS A 324 13.19 11.94 -26.39
C LYS A 324 13.33 12.35 -27.86
N SER A 325 13.27 13.65 -28.12
CA SER A 325 13.28 14.19 -29.47
C SER A 325 14.62 13.93 -30.15
N SER A 326 15.72 14.11 -29.42
CA SER A 326 17.08 13.78 -29.88
C SER A 326 17.20 12.30 -30.25
N LEU A 327 16.73 11.40 -29.39
CA LEU A 327 16.78 9.95 -29.63
C LEU A 327 16.04 9.55 -30.91
N PHE A 328 14.78 9.93 -31.06
CA PHE A 328 13.99 9.49 -32.21
C PHE A 328 14.41 10.18 -33.52
N LYS A 329 14.97 11.40 -33.45
CA LYS A 329 15.62 12.03 -34.60
C LYS A 329 16.86 11.23 -35.02
N LYS A 330 17.69 10.81 -34.07
CA LYS A 330 18.87 9.97 -34.33
C LYS A 330 18.47 8.65 -35.00
N ILE A 331 17.51 7.92 -34.42
CA ILE A 331 17.01 6.66 -34.98
C ILE A 331 16.53 6.87 -36.42
N LYS A 332 15.70 7.89 -36.66
CA LYS A 332 15.19 8.19 -38.00
C LYS A 332 16.31 8.51 -39.00
N ASN A 333 17.31 9.30 -38.60
CA ASN A 333 18.41 9.69 -39.46
C ASN A 333 19.33 8.51 -39.82
N GLU A 334 19.59 7.61 -38.88
CA GLU A 334 20.51 6.48 -39.07
C GLU A 334 19.85 5.27 -39.75
N THR A 335 18.54 5.09 -39.57
CA THR A 335 17.83 3.86 -40.01
C THR A 335 16.75 4.13 -41.06
N GLY A 336 16.36 5.39 -41.27
CA GLY A 336 15.20 5.77 -42.10
C GLY A 336 13.84 5.49 -41.44
N VAL A 337 13.80 4.79 -40.30
CA VAL A 337 12.56 4.34 -39.64
C VAL A 337 12.05 5.37 -38.63
N GLN A 338 10.76 5.70 -38.70
CA GLN A 338 10.07 6.46 -37.65
C GLN A 338 9.58 5.53 -36.54
N PHE A 339 10.50 4.90 -35.82
CA PHE A 339 10.20 3.77 -34.94
C PHE A 339 9.11 4.06 -33.90
N ASN A 340 9.10 5.27 -33.34
CA ASN A 340 8.06 5.68 -32.39
C ASN A 340 6.65 5.62 -32.99
N LYS A 341 6.48 6.07 -34.23
CA LYS A 341 5.18 6.06 -34.91
C LYS A 341 4.73 4.63 -35.22
N GLU A 342 5.64 3.81 -35.72
CA GLU A 342 5.34 2.42 -36.07
C GLU A 342 5.03 1.58 -34.83
N PHE A 343 5.79 1.76 -33.75
CA PHE A 343 5.51 1.13 -32.47
C PHE A 343 4.16 1.58 -31.90
N ASP A 344 3.84 2.87 -31.94
CA ASP A 344 2.55 3.38 -31.42
C ASP A 344 1.35 2.82 -32.19
N ASN A 345 1.49 2.57 -33.50
CA ASN A 345 0.45 1.95 -34.31
C ASN A 345 0.22 0.47 -33.94
N LEU A 346 1.30 -0.24 -33.61
CA LEU A 346 1.30 -1.67 -33.31
C LEU A 346 1.15 -1.99 -31.82
N LEU A 347 1.29 -1.03 -30.92
CA LEU A 347 1.08 -1.21 -29.49
C LEU A 347 -0.38 -1.63 -29.24
N ASP A 348 -0.56 -2.66 -28.41
CA ASP A 348 -1.87 -3.11 -27.96
C ASP A 348 -2.18 -2.54 -26.56
N ASN A 349 -3.10 -3.18 -25.84
CA ASN A 349 -3.75 -2.64 -24.66
C ASN A 349 -3.03 -2.92 -23.34
N GLU A 350 -1.84 -3.50 -23.32
CA GLU A 350 -1.19 -3.93 -22.07
C GLU A 350 0.34 -4.06 -22.18
N PHE A 351 1.05 -3.74 -21.10
CA PHE A 351 2.45 -4.14 -20.90
C PHE A 351 2.74 -4.41 -19.41
N ALA A 352 3.76 -5.21 -19.13
CA ALA A 352 4.17 -5.59 -17.78
C ALA A 352 5.69 -5.60 -17.63
N VAL A 353 6.16 -5.37 -16.40
CA VAL A 353 7.57 -5.50 -15.99
C VAL A 353 7.65 -6.44 -14.79
N ILE A 354 8.55 -7.41 -14.86
CA ILE A 354 8.63 -8.54 -13.94
C ILE A 354 10.08 -8.69 -13.48
N THR A 355 10.26 -9.00 -12.19
CA THR A 355 11.52 -9.49 -11.64
C THR A 355 11.32 -10.93 -11.17
N THR A 356 12.20 -11.84 -11.58
CA THR A 356 12.17 -13.25 -11.14
C THR A 356 12.94 -13.45 -9.83
N ARG A 357 12.82 -14.63 -9.21
CA ARG A 357 13.63 -15.03 -8.04
C ARG A 357 15.14 -15.00 -8.30
N PHE A 358 15.54 -15.10 -9.57
CA PHE A 358 16.93 -15.02 -10.02
C PHE A 358 17.38 -13.56 -10.27
N GLN A 359 16.49 -12.58 -10.04
CA GLN A 359 16.66 -11.15 -10.32
C GLN A 359 16.76 -10.82 -11.82
N GLU A 360 16.34 -11.73 -12.70
CA GLU A 360 16.13 -11.42 -14.12
C GLU A 360 15.03 -10.37 -14.21
N LYS A 361 15.22 -9.37 -15.08
CA LYS A 361 14.22 -8.33 -15.34
C LYS A 361 13.68 -8.52 -16.74
N LEU A 362 12.36 -8.69 -16.82
CA LEU A 362 11.65 -8.94 -18.07
C LEU A 362 10.60 -7.85 -18.26
N ALA A 363 10.46 -7.34 -19.48
CA ALA A 363 9.25 -6.62 -19.88
C ALA A 363 8.50 -7.44 -20.91
N ILE A 364 7.18 -7.54 -20.76
CA ILE A 364 6.30 -8.19 -21.73
C ILE A 364 5.36 -7.11 -22.25
N ILE A 365 5.35 -6.88 -23.55
CA ILE A 365 4.56 -5.83 -24.20
C ILE A 365 3.65 -6.50 -25.21
N LYS A 366 2.33 -6.33 -25.06
CA LYS A 366 1.36 -6.84 -26.01
C LYS A 366 1.34 -5.93 -27.24
N VAL A 367 1.41 -6.53 -28.42
CA VAL A 367 1.37 -5.82 -29.70
C VAL A 367 0.31 -6.45 -30.60
N LYS A 368 -0.29 -5.66 -31.48
CA LYS A 368 -1.38 -6.10 -32.37
C LYS A 368 -0.90 -7.15 -33.38
N ASN A 369 0.36 -7.05 -33.80
CA ASN A 369 0.96 -7.95 -34.77
C ASN A 369 2.49 -7.98 -34.58
N GLY A 370 3.00 -9.06 -33.98
CA GLY A 370 4.44 -9.24 -33.75
C GLY A 370 5.24 -9.34 -35.04
N THR A 371 4.74 -10.06 -36.04
CA THR A 371 5.38 -10.20 -37.36
C THR A 371 5.58 -8.85 -38.05
N ALA A 372 4.59 -7.95 -37.97
CA ALA A 372 4.68 -6.61 -38.53
C ALA A 372 5.65 -5.69 -37.76
N LEU A 373 5.87 -5.93 -36.47
CA LEU A 373 6.80 -5.15 -35.66
C LEU A 373 8.27 -5.53 -35.92
N ARG A 374 8.53 -6.81 -36.22
CA ARG A 374 9.89 -7.38 -36.34
C ARG A 374 10.82 -6.60 -37.29
N PRO A 375 10.41 -6.24 -38.53
CA PRO A 375 11.28 -5.48 -39.43
C PRO A 375 11.76 -4.15 -38.85
N TYR A 376 10.89 -3.46 -38.10
CA TYR A 376 11.24 -2.18 -37.47
C TYR A 376 12.23 -2.36 -36.32
N LEU A 377 12.11 -3.45 -35.55
CA LEU A 377 13.09 -3.79 -34.52
C LEU A 377 14.43 -4.18 -35.12
N ASN A 378 14.45 -4.98 -36.19
CA ASN A 378 15.67 -5.38 -36.90
C ASN A 378 16.47 -4.14 -37.36
N ASN A 379 15.79 -3.11 -37.87
CA ASN A 379 16.43 -1.88 -38.33
C ASN A 379 17.10 -1.06 -37.21
N ILE A 380 16.71 -1.26 -35.95
CA ILE A 380 17.25 -0.51 -34.80
C ILE A 380 18.08 -1.38 -33.84
N SER A 381 18.46 -2.58 -34.28
CA SER A 381 19.13 -3.58 -33.43
C SER A 381 20.25 -4.32 -34.16
N THR A 382 21.06 -5.03 -33.37
CA THR A 382 22.00 -6.03 -33.84
C THR A 382 21.40 -7.41 -33.55
N LEU A 383 21.11 -8.19 -34.59
CA LEU A 383 20.49 -9.52 -34.46
C LEU A 383 21.48 -10.56 -33.93
N THR A 384 20.95 -11.58 -33.25
CA THR A 384 21.71 -12.79 -32.91
C THR A 384 21.96 -13.65 -34.17
N PRO A 385 22.93 -14.58 -34.15
CA PRO A 385 23.25 -15.40 -35.32
C PRO A 385 22.09 -16.26 -35.86
N ASP A 386 21.14 -16.64 -35.01
CA ASP A 386 19.91 -17.35 -35.36
C ASP A 386 18.78 -16.42 -35.85
N GLU A 387 19.02 -15.10 -35.83
CA GLU A 387 18.10 -14.01 -36.16
C GLU A 387 16.80 -13.98 -35.33
N GLU A 388 16.57 -14.89 -34.38
CA GLU A 388 15.33 -14.94 -33.61
C GLU A 388 15.20 -13.81 -32.60
N SER A 389 16.35 -13.30 -32.12
CA SER A 389 16.44 -12.23 -31.13
C SER A 389 17.43 -11.15 -31.57
N GLY A 390 17.47 -10.04 -30.83
CA GLY A 390 18.45 -8.99 -31.11
C GLY A 390 18.65 -8.07 -29.92
N GLN A 391 19.71 -7.27 -29.96
CA GLN A 391 20.00 -6.24 -28.96
C GLN A 391 19.79 -4.85 -29.56
N LEU A 392 19.07 -3.97 -28.85
CA LEU A 392 18.88 -2.60 -29.32
C LEU A 392 20.20 -1.81 -29.40
N ASN A 393 20.35 -1.06 -30.49
CA ASN A 393 21.50 -0.19 -30.72
C ASN A 393 21.40 1.16 -29.99
N TYR A 394 20.23 1.46 -29.44
CA TYR A 394 19.90 2.75 -28.85
C TYR A 394 19.51 2.64 -27.38
N ASN A 395 19.94 3.60 -26.58
CA ASN A 395 19.61 3.68 -25.15
C ASN A 395 18.16 4.13 -24.95
N GLN A 396 17.48 3.53 -23.97
CA GLN A 396 16.22 4.00 -23.37
C GLN A 396 15.05 4.16 -24.34
N VAL A 397 15.05 3.45 -25.46
CA VAL A 397 13.95 3.49 -26.45
C VAL A 397 12.60 3.24 -25.79
N PHE A 398 12.48 2.18 -24.99
CA PHE A 398 11.21 1.82 -24.35
C PHE A 398 10.82 2.71 -23.16
N LEU A 399 11.78 3.38 -22.51
CA LEU A 399 11.47 4.44 -21.54
C LEU A 399 10.68 5.56 -22.23
N PHE A 400 11.09 5.98 -23.43
CA PHE A 400 10.38 7.06 -24.12
C PHE A 400 9.08 6.60 -24.79
N LEU A 401 8.96 5.31 -25.12
CA LEU A 401 7.73 4.75 -25.70
C LEU A 401 6.66 4.44 -24.65
N LEU A 402 7.03 3.89 -23.50
CA LEU A 402 6.07 3.39 -22.51
C LEU A 402 6.18 4.10 -21.15
N GLY A 403 7.28 4.78 -20.86
CA GLY A 403 7.46 5.58 -19.65
C GLY A 403 8.28 4.89 -18.56
N ASP A 404 8.14 5.38 -17.33
CA ASP A 404 9.10 5.14 -16.25
C ASP A 404 9.20 3.67 -15.79
N ALA A 405 8.16 2.86 -16.03
CA ALA A 405 8.23 1.42 -15.81
C ALA A 405 9.37 0.74 -16.59
N LEU A 406 9.78 1.30 -17.74
CA LEU A 406 10.77 0.72 -18.63
C LEU A 406 12.19 1.27 -18.43
N THR A 407 12.40 2.16 -17.46
CA THR A 407 13.74 2.68 -17.10
C THR A 407 14.79 1.58 -16.82
N PRO A 408 14.47 0.40 -16.26
CA PRO A 408 15.45 -0.67 -16.08
C PRO A 408 16.05 -1.24 -17.37
N PHE A 409 15.46 -0.94 -18.54
CA PHE A 409 15.85 -1.48 -19.84
C PHE A 409 16.56 -0.42 -20.69
N ARG A 410 17.89 -0.33 -20.55
CA ARG A 410 18.70 0.66 -21.29
C ARG A 410 18.93 0.27 -22.75
N ARG A 411 19.63 -0.85 -23.01
CA ARG A 411 19.81 -1.45 -24.34
C ARG A 411 19.38 -2.91 -24.28
N PRO A 412 18.08 -3.15 -24.09
CA PRO A 412 17.60 -4.50 -23.85
C PRO A 412 17.85 -5.39 -25.06
N TYR A 413 18.01 -6.67 -24.78
CA TYR A 413 17.73 -7.70 -25.75
C TYR A 413 16.21 -7.81 -25.94
N PHE A 414 15.77 -8.17 -27.14
CA PHE A 414 14.37 -8.45 -27.42
C PHE A 414 14.17 -9.77 -28.15
N ILE A 415 12.99 -10.35 -27.99
CA ILE A 415 12.45 -11.44 -28.80
C ILE A 415 10.96 -11.17 -29.03
N ILE A 416 10.43 -11.60 -30.18
CA ILE A 416 9.00 -11.60 -30.44
C ILE A 416 8.51 -13.05 -30.39
N LEU A 417 7.57 -13.32 -29.49
CA LEU A 417 6.88 -14.60 -29.37
C LEU A 417 5.39 -14.34 -29.63
N ASP A 418 4.87 -14.86 -30.73
CA ASP A 418 3.54 -14.53 -31.25
C ASP A 418 3.30 -13.01 -31.34
N ASN A 419 2.42 -12.48 -30.50
CA ASN A 419 2.05 -11.06 -30.42
C ASN A 419 2.59 -10.39 -29.14
N TYR A 420 3.68 -10.93 -28.60
CA TYR A 420 4.35 -10.41 -27.41
C TYR A 420 5.78 -10.02 -27.75
N LEU A 421 6.09 -8.73 -27.56
CA LEU A 421 7.47 -8.26 -27.52
C LEU A 421 7.99 -8.43 -26.09
N VAL A 422 9.02 -9.26 -25.94
CA VAL A 422 9.66 -9.52 -24.65
C VAL A 422 11.03 -8.85 -24.64
N LEU A 423 11.33 -8.11 -23.56
CA LEU A 423 12.61 -7.44 -23.35
C LEU A 423 13.31 -8.01 -22.13
N ALA A 424 14.63 -8.14 -22.19
CA ALA A 424 15.45 -8.45 -21.03
C ALA A 424 16.81 -7.73 -21.07
N ASN A 425 17.49 -7.71 -19.93
CA ASN A 425 18.82 -7.09 -19.81
C ASN A 425 19.97 -8.00 -20.26
N SER A 426 19.70 -9.28 -20.52
CA SER A 426 20.67 -10.23 -21.06
C SER A 426 20.00 -11.15 -22.10
N SER A 427 20.78 -11.71 -23.02
CA SER A 427 20.30 -12.74 -23.95
C SER A 427 19.94 -14.04 -23.23
N HIS A 428 20.61 -14.34 -22.11
CA HIS A 428 20.31 -15.50 -21.28
C HIS A 428 18.93 -15.41 -20.65
N ASP A 429 18.56 -14.25 -20.11
CA ASP A 429 17.24 -14.01 -19.50
C ASP A 429 16.11 -14.19 -20.54
N LEU A 430 16.33 -13.76 -21.79
CA LEU A 430 15.39 -14.01 -22.89
C LEU A 430 15.27 -15.49 -23.24
N ALA A 431 16.39 -16.21 -23.32
CA ALA A 431 16.37 -17.64 -23.59
C ALA A 431 15.62 -18.40 -22.49
N ASN A 432 15.84 -18.03 -21.23
CA ASN A 432 15.10 -18.60 -20.09
C ASN A 432 13.61 -18.30 -20.20
N PHE A 433 13.21 -17.06 -20.54
CA PHE A 433 11.80 -16.73 -20.76
C PHE A 433 11.20 -17.54 -21.92
N LYS A 434 11.91 -17.65 -23.05
CA LYS A 434 11.47 -18.44 -24.21
C LYS A 434 11.22 -19.90 -23.82
N GLN A 435 12.11 -20.51 -23.02
CA GLN A 435 11.91 -21.87 -22.53
C GLN A 435 10.66 -21.99 -21.66
N ASN A 436 10.45 -21.05 -20.72
CA ASN A 436 9.22 -21.02 -19.92
C ASN A 436 7.96 -20.89 -20.79
N TYR A 437 8.04 -20.09 -21.87
CA TYR A 437 6.94 -19.92 -22.82
C TYR A 437 6.62 -21.21 -23.57
N LEU A 438 7.64 -21.88 -24.11
CA LEU A 438 7.47 -23.14 -24.84
C LEU A 438 6.98 -24.29 -23.95
N ASN A 439 7.42 -24.32 -22.69
CA ASN A 439 7.05 -25.36 -21.72
C ASN A 439 5.78 -25.05 -20.93
N ASN A 440 5.15 -23.88 -21.15
CA ASN A 440 4.00 -23.41 -20.39
C ASN A 440 4.28 -23.37 -18.86
N GLU A 441 5.45 -22.86 -18.46
CA GLU A 441 5.88 -22.77 -17.05
C GLU A 441 5.51 -21.41 -16.44
N PHE A 442 4.21 -21.15 -16.29
CA PHE A 442 3.66 -19.88 -15.79
C PHE A 442 2.97 -20.03 -14.43
N LEU A 443 2.84 -18.91 -13.70
CA LEU A 443 2.19 -18.88 -12.39
C LEU A 443 0.73 -19.31 -12.42
N ASN A 444 0.01 -18.96 -13.49
CA ASN A 444 -1.42 -19.25 -13.65
C ASN A 444 -1.74 -20.75 -13.74
N ASN A 445 -0.73 -21.59 -13.96
CA ASN A 445 -0.88 -23.04 -13.97
C ASN A 445 -0.87 -23.66 -12.54
N SER A 446 -0.63 -22.85 -11.50
CA SER A 446 -0.69 -23.31 -10.10
C SER A 446 -2.04 -23.02 -9.43
N ALA A 447 -2.54 -23.98 -8.65
CA ALA A 447 -3.82 -23.85 -7.94
C ALA A 447 -3.82 -22.69 -6.92
N ASP A 448 -2.70 -22.48 -6.22
CA ASP A 448 -2.55 -21.37 -5.28
C ASP A 448 -2.65 -20.00 -5.97
N TYR A 449 -2.06 -19.86 -7.16
CA TYR A 449 -2.20 -18.63 -7.95
C TYR A 449 -3.64 -18.41 -8.40
N VAL A 450 -4.31 -19.44 -8.90
CA VAL A 450 -5.71 -19.34 -9.33
C VAL A 450 -6.59 -18.91 -8.14
N ALA A 451 -6.41 -19.54 -6.97
CA ALA A 451 -7.12 -19.19 -5.75
C ALA A 451 -6.84 -17.75 -5.29
N PHE A 452 -5.60 -17.27 -5.43
CA PHE A 452 -5.22 -15.89 -5.15
C PHE A 452 -5.86 -14.91 -6.13
N ASN A 453 -5.75 -15.18 -7.43
CA ASN A 453 -6.28 -14.32 -8.50
C ASN A 453 -7.81 -14.17 -8.41
N ASN A 454 -8.52 -15.17 -7.89
CA ASN A 454 -9.97 -15.10 -7.64
C ASN A 454 -10.36 -14.10 -6.52
N LEU A 455 -9.41 -13.62 -5.72
CA LEU A 455 -9.64 -12.57 -4.71
C LEU A 455 -9.42 -11.16 -5.28
N LEU A 456 -8.86 -11.06 -6.49
CA LEU A 456 -8.48 -9.79 -7.09
C LEU A 456 -9.61 -9.20 -7.95
N ALA A 457 -9.53 -7.89 -8.20
CA ALA A 457 -10.43 -7.23 -9.15
C ALA A 457 -10.19 -7.78 -10.56
N GLN A 458 -11.30 -8.07 -11.27
CA GLN A 458 -11.25 -8.57 -12.64
C GLN A 458 -10.70 -7.55 -13.64
N ARG A 459 -10.95 -6.26 -13.38
CA ARG A 459 -10.50 -5.15 -14.22
C ARG A 459 -9.75 -4.12 -13.38
N CYS A 460 -8.62 -3.65 -13.90
CA CYS A 460 -7.87 -2.54 -13.32
C CYS A 460 -7.02 -1.84 -14.38
N ASN A 461 -6.33 -0.77 -13.99
CA ASN A 461 -5.42 -0.04 -14.86
C ASN A 461 -3.96 -0.33 -14.53
N VAL A 462 -3.64 -0.45 -13.24
CA VAL A 462 -2.29 -0.76 -12.76
C VAL A 462 -2.40 -1.85 -11.70
N SER A 463 -1.52 -2.84 -11.74
CA SER A 463 -1.47 -3.90 -10.74
C SER A 463 -0.06 -4.28 -10.39
N TYR A 464 0.27 -4.13 -9.11
CA TYR A 464 1.48 -4.64 -8.50
C TYR A 464 1.20 -6.04 -7.94
N PHE A 465 2.16 -6.94 -8.07
CA PHE A 465 2.09 -8.31 -7.61
C PHE A 465 3.41 -8.71 -6.95
N VAL A 466 3.33 -9.44 -5.84
CA VAL A 466 4.48 -10.05 -5.15
C VAL A 466 4.14 -11.49 -4.83
N HIS A 467 5.03 -12.41 -5.18
CA HIS A 467 5.02 -13.79 -4.70
C HIS A 467 6.08 -13.94 -3.61
N PHE A 468 5.68 -14.08 -2.35
CA PHE A 468 6.62 -13.99 -1.21
C PHE A 468 7.67 -15.11 -1.21
N LYS A 469 7.29 -16.36 -1.49
CA LYS A 469 8.28 -17.46 -1.60
C LYS A 469 9.38 -17.16 -2.63
N ASN A 470 9.01 -16.74 -3.84
CA ASN A 470 9.96 -16.39 -4.90
C ASN A 470 10.73 -15.10 -4.60
N ALA A 471 10.09 -14.11 -3.96
CA ALA A 471 10.72 -12.85 -3.57
C ALA A 471 11.73 -12.99 -2.43
N GLY A 472 11.75 -14.11 -1.70
CA GLY A 472 12.59 -14.25 -0.50
C GLY A 472 14.08 -13.99 -0.72
N TYR A 473 14.66 -14.47 -1.83
CA TYR A 473 16.06 -14.19 -2.16
C TYR A 473 16.28 -12.72 -2.54
N VAL A 474 15.37 -12.14 -3.34
CA VAL A 474 15.44 -10.73 -3.76
C VAL A 474 15.31 -9.80 -2.56
N PHE A 475 14.37 -10.06 -1.66
CA PHE A 475 14.16 -9.29 -0.43
C PHE A 475 15.31 -9.44 0.57
N LYS A 476 15.93 -10.61 0.70
CA LYS A 476 17.14 -10.77 1.53
C LYS A 476 18.27 -9.83 1.08
N ARG A 477 18.41 -9.61 -0.23
CA ARG A 477 19.43 -8.73 -0.80
C ARG A 477 19.04 -7.25 -0.72
N THR A 478 17.77 -6.93 -0.96
CA THR A 478 17.29 -5.56 -1.12
C THR A 478 16.79 -4.91 0.17
N LEU A 479 16.27 -5.65 1.14
CA LEU A 479 15.86 -5.11 2.44
C LEU A 479 17.06 -4.81 3.34
N LYS A 480 16.95 -3.79 4.20
CA LYS A 480 17.91 -3.54 5.28
C LYS A 480 17.87 -4.68 6.31
N SER A 481 18.96 -4.85 7.05
CA SER A 481 19.22 -6.04 7.89
C SER A 481 18.08 -6.38 8.86
N PRO A 482 17.50 -5.43 9.63
CA PRO A 482 16.40 -5.74 10.55
C PRO A 482 15.17 -6.32 9.83
N TYR A 483 14.80 -5.75 8.69
CA TYR A 483 13.62 -6.17 7.92
C TYR A 483 13.86 -7.47 7.14
N ALA A 484 15.08 -7.69 6.63
CA ALA A 484 15.47 -8.96 6.02
C ALA A 484 15.41 -10.12 7.04
N LYS A 485 15.80 -9.87 8.30
CA LYS A 485 15.68 -10.85 9.39
C LYS A 485 14.22 -11.09 9.76
N ALA A 486 13.43 -10.03 9.93
CA ALA A 486 12.00 -10.13 10.25
C ALA A 486 11.23 -10.91 9.17
N TYR A 487 11.56 -10.71 7.89
CA TYR A 487 11.00 -11.47 6.77
C TYR A 487 11.19 -13.00 6.90
N GLN A 488 12.31 -13.43 7.49
CA GLN A 488 12.67 -14.85 7.63
C GLN A 488 12.10 -15.49 8.90
N GLN A 489 11.56 -14.72 9.85
CA GLN A 489 10.97 -15.22 11.08
C GLN A 489 9.62 -15.92 10.83
N GLN A 490 9.18 -16.74 11.78
CA GLN A 490 7.84 -17.33 11.80
C GLN A 490 7.08 -17.01 13.09
N PRO A 491 5.80 -16.62 13.01
CA PRO A 491 5.11 -16.15 11.80
C PRO A 491 5.78 -14.89 11.19
N GLY A 492 5.72 -14.75 9.87
CA GLY A 492 6.29 -13.61 9.13
C GLY A 492 5.78 -13.52 7.69
N LEU A 493 6.21 -12.48 6.95
CA LEU A 493 5.70 -12.20 5.59
C LEU A 493 5.93 -13.35 4.61
N LYS A 494 6.92 -14.22 4.86
CA LYS A 494 7.15 -15.43 4.06
C LYS A 494 6.02 -16.47 4.16
N ASP A 495 5.17 -16.39 5.17
CA ASP A 495 4.03 -17.30 5.35
C ASP A 495 2.86 -16.90 4.44
N TYR A 496 2.89 -15.69 3.86
CA TYR A 496 2.00 -15.32 2.77
C TYR A 496 2.41 -16.01 1.46
N TYR A 497 1.41 -16.36 0.65
CA TYR A 497 1.60 -16.81 -0.73
C TYR A 497 1.97 -15.61 -1.61
N ALA A 498 1.03 -14.66 -1.69
CA ALA A 498 1.15 -13.49 -2.54
C ALA A 498 0.46 -12.26 -1.96
N ALA A 499 0.86 -11.10 -2.48
CA ALA A 499 0.17 -9.84 -2.30
C ALA A 499 -0.05 -9.14 -3.64
N SER A 500 -1.13 -8.38 -3.75
CA SER A 500 -1.40 -7.53 -4.91
C SER A 500 -1.95 -6.18 -4.48
N TYR A 501 -1.60 -5.16 -5.26
CA TYR A 501 -2.09 -3.79 -5.12
C TYR A 501 -2.58 -3.32 -6.49
N GLN A 502 -3.89 -3.15 -6.65
CA GLN A 502 -4.54 -2.81 -7.90
C GLN A 502 -5.16 -1.41 -7.83
N LEU A 503 -5.01 -0.64 -8.91
CA LEU A 503 -5.60 0.68 -9.08
C LEU A 503 -6.52 0.66 -10.31
N SER A 504 -7.79 1.02 -10.10
CA SER A 504 -8.82 1.07 -11.14
C SER A 504 -9.38 2.48 -11.22
N ALA A 505 -9.26 3.13 -12.36
CA ALA A 505 -9.76 4.48 -12.57
C ALA A 505 -11.28 4.54 -12.36
N SER A 506 -11.73 5.52 -11.57
CA SER A 506 -13.15 5.79 -11.30
C SER A 506 -13.33 7.28 -11.06
N GLU A 507 -14.07 7.98 -11.92
CA GLU A 507 -14.46 9.39 -11.73
C GLU A 507 -13.30 10.33 -11.27
N ASN A 508 -12.16 10.29 -11.96
CA ASN A 508 -10.95 11.05 -11.61
C ASN A 508 -10.27 10.66 -10.27
N GLN A 509 -10.62 9.52 -9.69
CA GLN A 509 -9.96 8.87 -8.57
C GLN A 509 -9.49 7.46 -8.98
N TYR A 510 -8.87 6.74 -8.05
CA TYR A 510 -8.71 5.30 -8.16
C TYR A 510 -9.58 4.58 -7.14
N TYR A 511 -10.31 3.56 -7.59
CA TYR A 511 -10.72 2.46 -6.72
C TYR A 511 -9.54 1.52 -6.54
N THR A 512 -9.13 1.34 -5.30
CA THR A 512 -7.91 0.64 -4.91
C THR A 512 -8.27 -0.68 -4.24
N ASN A 513 -7.63 -1.76 -4.65
CA ASN A 513 -7.73 -3.08 -4.02
C ASN A 513 -6.34 -3.53 -3.56
N LEU A 514 -6.21 -3.91 -2.30
CA LEU A 514 -4.99 -4.49 -1.74
C LEU A 514 -5.35 -5.85 -1.12
N CYS A 515 -4.70 -6.91 -1.58
CA CYS A 515 -4.97 -8.26 -1.11
C CYS A 515 -3.67 -8.94 -0.68
N PHE A 516 -3.72 -9.63 0.46
CA PHE A 516 -2.69 -10.56 0.92
C PHE A 516 -3.35 -11.92 1.20
N LYS A 517 -2.79 -13.00 0.65
CA LYS A 517 -3.29 -14.37 0.88
C LYS A 517 -2.22 -15.24 1.52
N LEU A 518 -2.56 -15.96 2.58
CA LEU A 518 -1.66 -16.92 3.21
C LEU A 518 -1.33 -18.09 2.28
N ASN A 519 -0.18 -18.71 2.50
CA ASN A 519 0.06 -20.02 1.92
C ASN A 519 -0.98 -21.01 2.45
N THR A 520 -1.44 -21.89 1.56
CA THR A 520 -2.15 -23.09 1.97
C THR A 520 -1.20 -23.91 2.85
N PRO A 521 -1.57 -24.29 4.09
CA PRO A 521 -0.71 -25.11 4.92
C PRO A 521 -0.37 -26.40 4.17
N ASP A 522 0.92 -26.71 4.01
CA ASP A 522 1.34 -28.00 3.47
C ASP A 522 0.70 -29.10 4.32
N SER A 523 -0.18 -29.91 3.74
CA SER A 523 -0.88 -31.00 4.41
C SER A 523 0.05 -32.05 5.04
N VAL A 524 1.35 -31.98 4.73
CA VAL A 524 2.42 -32.84 5.28
C VAL A 524 2.94 -32.34 6.63
N SER A 525 2.66 -31.08 7.01
CA SER A 525 3.17 -30.47 8.26
C SER A 525 2.25 -30.63 9.47
N LEU A 526 1.01 -31.10 9.27
CA LEU A 526 0.03 -31.35 10.34
C LEU A 526 0.14 -32.74 10.99
N SER A 527 1.12 -33.55 10.58
CA SER A 527 1.34 -34.91 11.10
C SER A 527 2.69 -35.08 11.82
N ARG A 528 3.22 -34.03 12.46
CA ARG A 528 4.39 -34.15 13.35
C ARG A 528 4.20 -33.46 14.69
#